data_AF-A0AAE3VW00-F1
#
_entry.id   AF-A0AAE3VW00-F1
#
_cell.length_a   1.000
_cell.length_b   1.000
_cell.length_c   1.000
_cell.angle_alpha   90.00
_cell.angle_beta   90.00
_cell.angle_gamma   90.00
#
_symmetry.space_group_name_H-M   'P 1'
#
loop_
_entity.id
_entity.type
_entity.pdbx_description
1 polymer ?
#
loop_
_entity_poly.entity_id
_entity_poly.type
_entity_poly.pdbx_seq_one_letter_code
_entity_poly.pdbx_strand_id
1 'polypeptide(L)'
;MRGFSWGVLFTPVGQPDSSYLFHYGTLFIEGAAYVLVGFAAWVHARRFLQPRRFGLPHRRAGYVNGLAATAKLYVWVIVLLVIGALYEAYTVIHFIA
;
A
#
# COMPACT_ATOMS: atom_id res chain seq x y z
N MET A 1 -2.34 -6.39 17.43
CA MET A 1 -2.01 -7.01 16.13
C MET A 1 -3.18 -6.81 15.15
N ARG A 2 -3.40 -5.58 14.66
CA ARG A 2 -4.57 -5.26 13.79
C ARG A 2 -4.34 -5.57 12.30
N GLY A 3 -3.09 -5.74 11.87
CA GLY A 3 -2.75 -6.09 10.49
C GLY A 3 -3.02 -7.55 10.12
N PHE A 4 -3.11 -8.45 11.10
CA PHE A 4 -3.37 -9.88 10.86
C PHE A 4 -4.85 -10.18 10.61
N SER A 5 -5.76 -9.39 11.17
CA SER A 5 -7.20 -9.47 10.92
C SER A 5 -7.63 -9.00 9.52
N TRP A 6 -6.69 -8.52 8.71
CA TRP A 6 -6.95 -7.90 7.41
C TRP A 6 -7.37 -8.95 6.36
N GLY A 7 -6.64 -10.06 6.26
CA GLY A 7 -7.06 -11.19 5.42
C GLY A 7 -8.40 -11.79 5.87
N VAL A 8 -8.67 -11.81 7.18
CA VAL A 8 -9.94 -12.32 7.74
C VAL A 8 -11.13 -11.41 7.43
N LEU A 9 -10.94 -10.09 7.35
CA LEU A 9 -11.99 -9.12 7.02
C LEU A 9 -12.46 -9.22 5.57
N PHE A 10 -11.57 -9.60 4.65
CA PHE A 10 -11.89 -9.70 3.22
C PHE A 10 -12.05 -11.14 2.74
N THR A 11 -11.85 -12.13 3.62
CA THR A 11 -12.07 -13.55 3.29
C THR A 11 -13.54 -13.75 2.90
N PRO A 12 -13.82 -14.28 1.70
CA PRO A 12 -15.19 -14.55 1.29
C PRO A 12 -15.71 -15.79 2.02
N VAL A 13 -16.37 -15.59 3.17
CA VAL A 13 -16.90 -16.69 3.99
C VAL A 13 -18.07 -17.34 3.25
N GLY A 14 -17.95 -18.62 2.92
CA GLY A 14 -19.00 -19.40 2.24
C GLY A 14 -18.95 -19.40 0.72
N GLN A 15 -17.86 -18.90 0.11
CA GLN A 15 -17.65 -18.99 -1.34
C GLN A 15 -16.92 -20.27 -1.79
N PRO A 16 -17.01 -20.64 -3.08
CA PRO A 16 -16.32 -21.81 -3.63
C PRO A 16 -14.81 -21.72 -3.45
N ASP A 17 -14.14 -22.87 -3.27
CA ASP A 17 -12.71 -22.94 -2.99
C ASP A 17 -11.82 -22.23 -4.04
N SER A 18 -12.26 -22.14 -5.29
CA SER A 18 -11.55 -21.46 -6.38
C SER A 18 -11.47 -19.93 -6.19
N SER A 19 -12.43 -19.32 -5.51
CA SER A 19 -12.48 -17.87 -5.26
C SER A 19 -11.35 -17.39 -4.34
N TYR A 20 -10.88 -18.25 -3.41
CA TYR A 20 -9.80 -17.89 -2.48
C TYR A 20 -8.48 -17.66 -3.19
N LEU A 21 -8.19 -18.41 -4.26
CA LEU A 21 -6.96 -18.27 -5.04
C LEU A 21 -6.84 -16.88 -5.66
N PHE A 22 -7.92 -16.37 -6.25
CA PHE A 22 -7.98 -15.02 -6.80
C PHE A 22 -7.94 -13.97 -5.70
N HIS A 23 -8.63 -14.21 -4.58
CA HIS A 23 -8.60 -13.30 -3.44
C HIS A 23 -7.18 -13.13 -2.85
N TYR A 24 -6.40 -14.21 -2.75
CA TYR A 24 -5.00 -14.14 -2.31
C TYR A 24 -4.11 -13.35 -3.29
N GLY A 25 -4.40 -13.40 -4.59
CA GLY A 25 -3.71 -12.58 -5.59
C GLY A 25 -3.90 -11.09 -5.34
N THR A 26 -5.15 -10.66 -5.13
CA THR A 26 -5.47 -9.26 -4.77
C THR A 26 -4.80 -8.85 -3.46
N LEU A 27 -4.93 -9.67 -2.40
CA LEU A 27 -4.31 -9.41 -1.10
C LEU A 27 -2.78 -9.26 -1.19
N PHE A 28 -2.13 -10.03 -2.05
CA PHE A 28 -0.70 -9.92 -2.27
C PHE A 28 -0.30 -8.56 -2.87
N ILE A 29 -1.03 -8.12 -3.90
CA ILE A 29 -0.78 -6.84 -4.58
C ILE A 29 -1.03 -5.67 -3.61
N GLU A 30 -2.15 -5.71 -2.88
CA GLU A 30 -2.47 -4.70 -1.87
C GLU A 30 -1.44 -4.70 -0.75
N GLY A 31 -1.03 -5.87 -0.25
CA GLY A 31 0.01 -6.01 0.76
C GLY A 31 1.32 -5.31 0.36
N ALA A 32 1.74 -5.45 -0.91
CA ALA A 32 2.89 -4.73 -1.44
C ALA A 32 2.69 -3.20 -1.40
N ALA A 33 1.49 -2.71 -1.70
CA ALA A 33 1.15 -1.29 -1.61
C ALA A 33 1.28 -0.78 -0.16
N TYR A 34 0.83 -1.55 0.84
CA TYR A 34 0.99 -1.18 2.25
C TYR A 34 2.44 -1.14 2.71
N VAL A 35 3.26 -2.10 2.28
CA VAL A 35 4.70 -2.07 2.55
C VAL A 35 5.31 -0.77 2.01
N LEU A 36 4.91 -0.35 0.82
CA LEU A 36 5.38 0.88 0.21
C LEU A 36 4.88 2.14 0.95
N VAL A 37 3.64 2.14 1.43
CA VAL A 37 3.11 3.21 2.30
C VAL A 37 3.92 3.30 3.60
N GLY A 38 4.21 2.16 4.24
CA GLY A 38 5.05 2.11 5.44
C GLY A 38 6.45 2.66 5.19
N PHE A 39 7.05 2.32 4.05
CA PHE A 39 8.32 2.88 3.61
C PHE A 39 8.24 4.39 3.40
N ALA A 40 7.18 4.89 2.76
CA ALA A 40 6.97 6.32 2.55
C ALA A 40 6.86 7.10 3.88
N ALA A 41 6.13 6.54 4.86
CA ALA A 41 6.04 7.10 6.21
C ALA A 41 7.41 7.14 6.90
N TRP A 42 8.21 6.07 6.76
CA TRP A 42 9.57 6.04 7.29
C TRP A 42 10.47 7.10 6.65
N VAL A 43 10.43 7.26 5.33
CA VAL A 43 11.18 8.30 4.60
C VAL A 43 10.79 9.70 5.08
N HIS A 44 9.49 9.96 5.21
CA HIS A 44 8.98 11.24 5.71
C HIS A 44 9.50 11.54 7.11
N ALA A 45 9.34 10.58 8.03
CA ALA A 45 9.77 10.71 9.41
C ALA A 45 11.27 11.01 9.51
N ARG A 46 12.08 10.35 8.68
CA ARG A 46 13.54 10.56 8.69
C ARG A 46 13.92 11.98 8.25
N ARG A 47 13.28 12.50 7.19
CA ARG A 47 13.52 13.88 6.69
C ARG A 47 13.02 14.94 7.66
N PHE A 48 11.91 14.68 8.36
CA PHE A 48 11.35 15.58 9.37
C PHE A 48 12.16 15.61 10.67
N LEU A 49 12.53 14.44 11.20
CA LEU A 49 13.23 14.32 12.49
C LEU A 49 14.73 14.60 12.39
N GLN A 50 15.34 14.33 11.24
CA GLN A 50 16.78 14.47 11.02
C GLN A 50 17.12 15.31 9.78
N PRO A 51 16.56 16.53 9.64
CA PRO A 51 16.70 17.35 8.43
C PRO A 51 18.16 17.63 8.06
N ARG A 52 19.04 17.80 9.06
CA ARG A 52 20.48 18.04 8.86
C ARG A 52 21.19 16.91 8.11
N ARG A 53 20.75 15.66 8.24
CA ARG A 53 21.33 14.53 7.48
C ARG A 53 21.03 14.58 5.99
N PHE A 54 20.04 15.37 5.59
CA PHE A 54 19.62 15.57 4.21
C PHE A 54 19.96 16.97 3.70
N GLY A 55 20.87 17.69 4.39
CA GLY A 55 21.26 19.05 4.02
C GLY A 55 20.16 20.10 4.20
N LEU A 56 19.10 19.81 4.98
CA LEU A 56 17.98 20.72 5.16
C LEU A 56 18.20 21.61 6.40
N PRO A 57 17.90 22.93 6.30
CA PRO A 57 18.26 23.90 7.33
C PRO A 57 17.44 23.78 8.62
N HIS A 58 16.17 23.41 8.53
CA HIS A 58 15.25 23.33 9.67
C HIS A 58 14.18 22.27 9.49
N ARG A 59 13.49 21.89 10.58
CA ARG A 59 12.44 20.86 10.57
C ARG A 59 11.29 21.15 9.61
N ARG A 60 10.90 22.42 9.44
CA ARG A 60 9.89 22.81 8.42
C ARG A 60 10.31 22.47 6.99
N ALA A 61 11.59 22.68 6.64
CA ALA A 61 12.11 22.28 5.32
C ALA A 61 12.15 20.75 5.20
N GLY A 62 12.53 20.06 6.29
CA GLY A 62 12.41 18.60 6.44
C GLY A 62 11.01 18.06 6.18
N TYR A 63 9.99 18.70 6.74
CA TYR A 63 8.59 18.33 6.58
C TYR A 63 8.12 18.46 5.12
N VAL A 64 8.33 19.64 4.51
CA VAL A 64 7.92 19.88 3.12
C VAL A 64 8.65 18.96 2.15
N ASN A 65 9.95 18.77 2.36
CA ASN A 65 10.76 17.87 1.54
C ASN A 65 10.37 16.39 1.75
N GLY A 66 10.04 16.01 2.98
CA GLY A 66 9.46 14.70 3.32
C GLY A 66 8.13 14.47 2.63
N LEU A 67 7.24 15.46 2.62
CA LEU A 67 5.95 15.40 1.95
C LEU A 67 6.10 15.22 0.44
N ALA A 68 7.00 15.98 -0.19
CA ALA A 68 7.27 15.86 -1.62
C ALA A 68 7.82 14.46 -1.99
N ALA A 69 8.70 13.88 -1.18
CA ALA A 69 9.17 12.52 -1.40
C ALA A 69 8.10 11.46 -1.17
N THR A 70 7.26 11.67 -0.14
CA THR A 70 6.11 10.80 0.13
C THR A 70 5.16 10.81 -1.07
N ALA A 71 4.83 11.99 -1.61
CA ALA A 71 3.96 12.11 -2.78
C ALA A 71 4.48 11.32 -3.99
N LYS A 72 5.80 11.34 -4.24
CA LYS A 72 6.42 10.53 -5.31
C LYS A 72 6.28 9.02 -5.07
N LEU A 73 6.40 8.57 -3.82
CA LEU A 73 6.19 7.16 -3.47
C LEU A 73 4.72 6.75 -3.57
N TYR A 74 3.79 7.66 -3.27
CA TYR A 74 2.36 7.40 -3.38
C TYR A 74 1.90 7.19 -4.83
N VAL A 75 2.61 7.73 -5.84
CA VAL A 75 2.35 7.38 -7.25
C VAL A 75 2.41 5.86 -7.45
N TRP A 76 3.44 5.21 -6.90
CA TRP A 76 3.61 3.76 -6.99
C TRP A 76 2.59 2.99 -6.14
N VAL A 77 2.20 3.52 -4.98
CA VAL A 77 1.11 2.96 -4.17
C VAL A 77 -0.19 2.94 -4.99
N ILE A 78 -0.52 4.05 -5.64
CA ILE A 78 -1.70 4.16 -6.50
C ILE A 78 -1.62 3.15 -7.66
N VAL A 79 -0.47 3.05 -8.33
CA VAL A 79 -0.28 2.06 -9.40
C VAL A 79 -0.54 0.64 -8.91
N LEU A 80 0.01 0.25 -7.76
CA LEU A 80 -0.21 -1.09 -7.19
C LEU A 80 -1.69 -1.32 -6.86
N LEU A 81 -2.35 -0.35 -6.24
CA LEU A 81 -3.78 -0.47 -5.89
C LEU A 81 -4.67 -0.53 -7.13
N VAL A 82 -4.37 0.23 -8.19
CA VAL A 82 -5.08 0.15 -9.47
C VAL A 82 -4.90 -1.23 -10.11
N ILE A 83 -3.68 -1.77 -10.11
CA ILE A 83 -3.42 -3.12 -10.62
C ILE A 83 -4.20 -4.16 -9.81
N GLY A 84 -4.20 -4.06 -8.47
CA GLY A 84 -4.95 -4.95 -7.60
C GLY A 84 -6.45 -4.91 -7.88
N ALA A 85 -7.02 -3.70 -7.98
CA ALA A 85 -8.44 -3.50 -8.28
C ALA A 85 -8.83 -4.02 -9.67
N LEU A 86 -7.99 -3.82 -10.70
CA LEU A 86 -8.23 -4.35 -12.04
C LEU A 86 -8.16 -5.88 -12.07
N TYR A 87 -7.19 -6.46 -11.36
CA TYR A 87 -7.06 -7.91 -11.24
C TYR A 87 -8.28 -8.53 -10.53
N GLU A 88 -8.71 -7.94 -9.41
CA GLU A 88 -9.90 -8.38 -8.69
C GLU A 88 -11.15 -8.26 -9.57
N ALA A 89 -11.37 -7.12 -10.22
CA ALA A 89 -12.52 -6.92 -11.10
C ALA A 89 -12.53 -7.93 -12.25
N TYR A 90 -11.39 -8.15 -12.90
CA TYR A 90 -11.27 -9.13 -13.98
C TYR A 90 -11.60 -10.55 -13.50
N THR A 91 -11.06 -10.94 -12.34
CA THR A 91 -11.25 -12.29 -11.80
C THR A 91 -12.69 -12.52 -11.34
N VAL A 92 -13.32 -11.52 -10.74
CA VAL A 92 -14.74 -11.56 -10.38
C VAL A 92 -15.61 -11.76 -11.63
N ILE A 93 -15.38 -10.97 -12.69
CA ILE A 93 -16.22 -11.01 -13.90
C ILE A 93 -16.08 -12.33 -14.68
N HIS A 94 -14.89 -12.95 -14.71
CA HIS A 94 -14.63 -14.09 -15.60
C HIS A 94 -14.59 -15.45 -14.90
N PHE A 95 -14.35 -15.49 -13.58
CA PHE A 95 -14.13 -16.75 -12.86
C PHE A 95 -15.05 -16.96 -11.66
N ILE A 96 -15.76 -15.92 -11.20
CA ILE A 96 -16.62 -16.00 -10.01
C ILE A 96 -18.11 -15.73 -10.37
N ALA A 97 -18.37 -14.69 -11.16
CA ALA A 97 -19.69 -14.37 -11.71
C ALA A 97 -20.07 -15.29 -12.87
#